data_AF-A0A2S9Y0F5-F1
#
_entry.id   AF-A0A2S9Y0F5-F1
#
_cell.length_a   1.000
_cell.length_b   1.000
_cell.length_c   1.000
_cell.angle_alpha   90.00
_cell.angle_beta   90.00
_cell.angle_gamma   90.00
#
_symmetry.space_group_name_H-M   'P 1'
#
loop_
_entity.id
_entity.type
_entity.pdbx_description
1 polymer ?
#
loop_
_entity_poly.entity_id
_entity_poly.type
_entity_poly.pdbx_seq_one_letter_code
_entity_poly.pdbx_strand_id
1 'polypeptide(L)'
;MKLARPAVLRLDAGPLAGCLLGLFVVQGGGCYEPVVDEGAGDTGSSNSSGDGDGNGDGDGDGSASGDGDGDMPPLAPEGYYVKGNKIYASDGQVHVFRGIDRPSLEWSPNGEGISQADIDLIASWNANVIRVAINQGFWLEGSVVYNSGYRQRIDDVVAWSKAAGMDVVLDLHWSDKGDLSQVPAQQRMADENSRAFWQSVAERYKDDGRVIFELYNEPHDVAWFVWLNGGDSGDGFEAVGMQALYDTVRDAGADNLVLIGGLNYAYDLSGVPNHRVEGYNIVYTSHPYDFGNKQPGTWDADWGFLAETDPIFVTEFGSFDCNPSYSQQLIDYAEQRGLSWSAWAWFPGGCGFPALIEDLSGTPSATGQIVKTALGAN
;
A
#
# COMPACT_ATOMS: atom_id res chain seq x y z
N MET A 1 -2.93 -7.00 10.73
CA MET A 1 -2.89 -7.88 11.92
C MET A 1 -1.60 -7.56 12.66
N LYS A 2 -1.62 -7.24 13.97
CA LYS A 2 -0.49 -6.56 14.63
C LYS A 2 0.88 -7.23 14.40
N LEU A 3 1.71 -6.58 13.57
CA LEU A 3 3.16 -6.78 13.54
C LEU A 3 3.71 -6.51 14.95
N ALA A 4 4.12 -7.56 15.64
CA ALA A 4 4.53 -7.49 17.04
C ALA A 4 5.99 -7.05 17.16
N ARG A 5 6.23 -5.95 17.87
CA ARG A 5 7.59 -5.40 18.11
C ARG A 5 8.56 -6.49 18.59
N PRO A 6 9.75 -6.65 17.99
CA PRO A 6 10.78 -7.53 18.52
C PRO A 6 11.32 -6.97 19.86
N ALA A 7 10.94 -7.61 20.97
CA ALA A 7 11.33 -7.17 22.30
C ALA A 7 12.77 -7.60 22.63
N VAL A 8 13.75 -6.74 22.31
CA VAL A 8 15.18 -6.96 22.62
C VAL A 8 15.42 -6.84 24.14
N LEU A 9 15.17 -7.94 24.85
CA LEU A 9 15.40 -8.08 26.28
C LEU A 9 16.91 -8.12 26.60
N ARG A 10 17.45 -7.04 27.18
CA ARG A 10 18.77 -7.07 27.82
C ARG A 10 18.69 -7.92 29.10
N LEU A 11 19.52 -8.96 29.16
CA LEU A 11 19.68 -9.81 30.34
C LEU A 11 20.71 -9.21 31.31
N ASP A 12 20.23 -8.44 32.29
CA ASP A 12 20.97 -8.18 33.52
C ASP A 12 20.58 -9.22 34.59
N ALA A 13 21.57 -9.89 35.18
CA ALA A 13 21.34 -11.05 36.04
C ALA A 13 21.22 -10.69 37.54
N GLY A 14 20.06 -10.96 38.13
CA GLY A 14 19.81 -10.81 39.57
C GLY A 14 18.76 -11.81 40.08
N PRO A 15 19.07 -12.71 41.04
CA PRO A 15 18.16 -13.77 41.43
C PRO A 15 17.26 -13.42 42.63
N LEU A 16 15.94 -13.55 42.46
CA LEU A 16 14.98 -13.74 43.55
C LEU A 16 13.91 -14.77 43.14
N ALA A 17 13.34 -15.47 44.12
CA ALA A 17 12.68 -16.75 43.90
C ALA A 17 11.18 -16.76 44.21
N GLY A 18 10.42 -17.38 43.31
CA GLY A 18 9.33 -18.30 43.66
C GLY A 18 7.98 -17.72 44.10
N CYS A 19 6.95 -17.95 43.27
CA CYS A 19 5.71 -18.57 43.72
C CYS A 19 5.01 -19.31 42.57
N LEU A 20 4.05 -20.19 42.90
CA LEU A 20 3.42 -21.13 41.98
C LEU A 20 1.91 -20.89 41.82
N LEU A 21 1.36 -21.47 40.75
CA LEU A 21 -0.06 -21.78 40.50
C LEU A 21 -1.00 -20.58 40.19
N GLY A 22 -1.95 -20.73 39.25
CA GLY A 22 -2.22 -21.90 38.42
C GLY A 22 -3.23 -21.66 37.30
N LEU A 23 -3.28 -22.59 36.33
CA LEU A 23 -4.23 -22.55 35.21
C LEU A 23 -5.65 -22.88 35.67
N PHE A 24 -6.63 -22.24 35.03
CA PHE A 24 -7.96 -22.81 34.84
C PHE A 24 -8.30 -22.81 33.35
N VAL A 25 -8.78 -23.95 32.87
CA VAL A 25 -9.34 -24.12 31.52
C VAL A 25 -10.85 -24.31 31.67
N VAL A 26 -11.64 -23.60 30.86
CA VAL A 26 -13.07 -23.82 30.73
C VAL A 26 -13.40 -23.93 29.25
N GLN A 27 -13.97 -25.07 28.85
CA GLN A 27 -14.62 -25.25 27.55
C GLN A 27 -16.14 -25.15 27.73
N GLY A 28 -16.80 -24.59 26.72
CA GLY A 28 -18.24 -24.42 26.64
C GLY A 28 -18.53 -23.21 25.74
N GLY A 29 -19.24 -23.29 24.62
CA GLY A 29 -20.03 -24.41 24.10
C GLY A 29 -21.50 -24.02 24.04
N GLY A 30 -21.90 -23.39 22.94
CA GLY A 30 -23.26 -22.93 22.72
C GLY A 30 -23.42 -22.41 21.29
N CYS A 31 -24.18 -23.14 20.48
CA CYS A 31 -24.63 -22.66 19.18
C CYS A 31 -25.77 -21.65 19.37
N TYR A 32 -25.98 -20.76 18.40
CA TYR A 32 -27.18 -19.93 18.33
C TYR A 32 -27.71 -19.95 16.89
N GLU A 33 -29.01 -20.19 16.72
CA GLU A 33 -29.70 -20.15 15.43
C GLU A 33 -30.40 -18.79 15.22
N PRO A 34 -30.67 -18.39 13.97
CA PRO A 34 -31.25 -17.09 13.67
C PRO A 34 -32.73 -17.00 14.04
N VAL A 35 -33.17 -15.80 14.43
CA VAL A 35 -34.59 -15.47 14.55
C VAL A 35 -35.10 -15.00 13.19
N VAL A 36 -36.05 -15.73 12.62
CA VAL A 36 -36.90 -15.26 11.51
C VAL A 36 -38.10 -14.48 12.07
N ASP A 37 -38.57 -13.49 11.30
CA ASP A 37 -39.87 -12.86 11.48
C ASP A 37 -40.55 -12.74 10.11
N GLU A 38 -41.82 -13.11 10.00
CA GLU A 38 -42.58 -13.14 8.74
C GLU A 38 -43.99 -12.56 8.89
N GLY A 39 -44.27 -11.52 8.07
CA GLY A 39 -45.63 -11.18 7.63
C GLY A 39 -46.44 -10.25 8.55
N ALA A 40 -47.53 -9.63 8.06
CA ALA A 40 -48.04 -9.58 6.68
C ALA A 40 -49.06 -8.43 6.50
N GLY A 41 -49.42 -8.09 5.25
CA GLY A 41 -50.51 -7.17 4.87
C GLY A 41 -50.00 -5.81 4.38
N ASP A 42 -49.95 -5.43 3.09
CA ASP A 42 -50.76 -5.67 1.86
C ASP A 42 -51.76 -4.54 1.53
N THR A 43 -52.13 -4.43 0.24
CA THR A 43 -52.79 -3.34 -0.52
C THR A 43 -51.81 -2.22 -0.95
N GLY A 44 -51.61 -1.85 -2.23
CA GLY A 44 -52.32 -2.12 -3.50
C GLY A 44 -53.14 -0.90 -3.94
N SER A 45 -53.13 -0.36 -5.17
CA SER A 45 -52.44 -0.68 -6.46
C SER A 45 -52.48 0.63 -7.33
N SER A 46 -52.19 0.78 -8.65
CA SER A 46 -51.94 -0.12 -9.80
C SER A 46 -51.25 0.62 -10.99
N ASN A 47 -50.81 -0.16 -12.00
CA ASN A 47 -50.57 0.12 -13.44
C ASN A 47 -50.46 1.55 -14.03
N SER A 48 -49.46 1.73 -14.91
CA SER A 48 -49.70 1.90 -16.36
C SER A 48 -48.50 1.44 -17.20
N SER A 49 -48.76 0.78 -18.34
CA SER A 49 -47.75 0.37 -19.35
C SER A 49 -47.66 1.41 -20.48
N GLY A 50 -46.67 1.26 -21.38
CA GLY A 50 -46.56 2.06 -22.61
C GLY A 50 -45.37 1.67 -23.49
N ASP A 51 -45.54 0.65 -24.33
CA ASP A 51 -44.57 0.26 -25.36
C ASP A 51 -44.60 1.22 -26.56
N GLY A 52 -43.52 1.25 -27.36
CA GLY A 52 -43.45 2.07 -28.58
C GLY A 52 -42.24 1.75 -29.47
N ASP A 53 -42.44 0.86 -30.44
CA ASP A 53 -41.43 0.50 -31.45
C ASP A 53 -41.11 1.66 -32.42
N GLY A 54 -39.89 1.69 -32.94
CA GLY A 54 -39.45 2.66 -33.95
C GLY A 54 -38.24 2.21 -34.75
N ASN A 55 -38.46 1.54 -35.89
CA ASN A 55 -37.40 1.25 -36.86
C ASN A 55 -36.84 2.54 -37.48
N GLY A 56 -35.53 2.54 -37.74
CA GLY A 56 -34.85 3.57 -38.53
C GLY A 56 -33.58 3.02 -39.18
N ASP A 57 -33.70 2.52 -40.40
CA ASP A 57 -32.56 2.06 -41.20
C ASP A 57 -31.67 3.25 -41.61
N GLY A 58 -30.35 3.07 -41.59
CA GLY A 58 -29.40 4.15 -41.87
C GLY A 58 -27.97 3.65 -42.07
N ASP A 59 -27.69 3.06 -43.23
CA ASP A 59 -26.32 2.70 -43.64
C ASP A 59 -25.43 3.95 -43.69
N GLY A 60 -24.28 3.90 -43.01
CA GLY A 60 -23.45 5.08 -42.73
C GLY A 60 -21.98 4.76 -42.44
N ASP A 61 -21.36 3.98 -43.33
CA ASP A 61 -19.92 3.80 -43.67
C ASP A 61 -18.81 4.30 -42.70
N GLY A 62 -17.69 3.57 -42.72
CA GLY A 62 -16.37 4.19 -42.50
C GLY A 62 -15.79 4.11 -41.08
N SER A 63 -15.11 3.00 -40.82
CA SER A 63 -14.10 2.86 -39.76
C SER A 63 -13.22 4.11 -39.57
N ALA A 64 -13.33 4.75 -38.41
CA ALA A 64 -12.29 5.60 -37.85
C ALA A 64 -11.98 5.12 -36.42
N SER A 65 -10.86 4.41 -36.24
CA SER A 65 -10.30 4.16 -34.92
C SER A 65 -9.93 5.51 -34.30
N GLY A 66 -10.56 5.86 -33.18
CA GLY A 66 -10.25 7.05 -32.41
C GLY A 66 -8.93 6.87 -31.67
N ASP A 67 -7.82 6.96 -32.39
CA ASP A 67 -6.49 7.10 -31.79
C ASP A 67 -6.45 8.43 -31.04
N GLY A 68 -6.72 8.34 -29.74
CA GLY A 68 -6.76 9.47 -28.85
C GLY A 68 -5.37 10.04 -28.60
N ASP A 69 -5.04 11.10 -29.34
CA ASP A 69 -4.19 12.20 -28.88
C ASP A 69 -4.88 12.93 -27.70
N GLY A 70 -5.19 12.15 -26.65
CA GLY A 70 -5.44 12.69 -25.33
C GLY A 70 -4.11 13.19 -24.79
N ASP A 71 -4.07 14.48 -24.47
CA ASP A 71 -2.89 15.17 -23.94
C ASP A 71 -2.27 14.38 -22.78
N MET A 72 -0.94 14.45 -22.68
CA MET A 72 -0.18 13.93 -21.55
C MET A 72 -0.75 14.54 -20.27
N PRO A 73 -1.19 13.74 -19.27
CA PRO A 73 -1.69 14.30 -18.02
C PRO A 73 -0.58 15.06 -17.28
N PRO A 74 -0.92 15.91 -16.29
CA PRO A 74 0.06 16.67 -15.51
C PRO A 74 1.18 15.77 -14.96
N LEU A 75 2.40 16.30 -14.88
CA LEU A 75 3.61 15.51 -14.70
C LEU A 75 4.65 16.27 -13.89
N ALA A 76 5.00 15.74 -12.73
CA ALA A 76 6.06 16.28 -11.89
C ALA A 76 7.44 16.17 -12.59
N PRO A 77 8.39 17.10 -12.35
CA PRO A 77 9.70 17.10 -12.99
C PRO A 77 10.46 15.79 -12.84
N GLU A 78 11.08 15.29 -13.92
CA GLU A 78 11.75 13.97 -13.99
C GLU A 78 10.86 12.74 -13.71
N GLY A 79 9.54 12.92 -13.54
CA GLY A 79 8.65 11.88 -13.06
C GLY A 79 7.96 11.01 -14.10
N TYR A 80 6.86 10.42 -13.65
CA TYR A 80 6.09 9.40 -14.32
C TYR A 80 4.60 9.76 -14.41
N TYR A 81 3.94 9.28 -15.46
CA TYR A 81 2.50 9.45 -15.68
C TYR A 81 1.81 8.12 -15.96
N VAL A 82 0.48 8.11 -15.88
CA VAL A 82 -0.35 6.93 -16.19
C VAL A 82 -1.14 7.14 -17.48
N LYS A 83 -1.15 6.13 -18.37
CA LYS A 83 -1.98 6.11 -19.58
C LYS A 83 -2.52 4.69 -19.82
N GLY A 84 -3.82 4.52 -19.65
CA GLY A 84 -4.43 3.18 -19.59
C GLY A 84 -3.86 2.37 -18.42
N ASN A 85 -3.66 1.07 -18.63
CA ASN A 85 -3.14 0.16 -17.60
C ASN A 85 -1.61 0.23 -17.36
N LYS A 86 -0.95 1.34 -17.73
CA LYS A 86 0.53 1.43 -17.68
C LYS A 86 1.06 2.76 -17.15
N ILE A 87 2.19 2.63 -16.47
CA ILE A 87 3.05 3.73 -16.03
C ILE A 87 4.05 4.03 -17.15
N TYR A 88 4.28 5.31 -17.42
CA TYR A 88 5.22 5.80 -18.42
C TYR A 88 6.18 6.81 -17.81
N ALA A 89 7.45 6.75 -18.21
CA ALA A 89 8.42 7.80 -17.92
C ALA A 89 8.19 9.03 -18.83
N SER A 90 8.75 10.18 -18.44
CA SER A 90 8.65 11.44 -19.21
C SER A 90 9.14 11.38 -20.68
N ASP A 91 9.88 10.35 -21.09
CA ASP A 91 10.30 10.10 -22.47
C ASP A 91 9.32 9.24 -23.30
N GLY A 92 8.20 8.83 -22.70
CA GLY A 92 7.17 7.99 -23.32
C GLY A 92 7.48 6.49 -23.34
N GLN A 93 8.54 6.01 -22.67
CA GLN A 93 8.74 4.58 -22.45
C GLN A 93 7.87 4.08 -21.29
N VAL A 94 7.38 2.83 -21.39
CA VAL A 94 6.71 2.15 -20.27
C VAL A 94 7.74 1.90 -19.18
N HIS A 95 7.42 2.28 -17.95
CA HIS A 95 8.24 1.99 -16.78
C HIS A 95 7.63 0.87 -15.94
N VAL A 96 8.49 0.01 -15.38
CA VAL A 96 8.10 -1.03 -14.42
C VAL A 96 9.07 -0.93 -13.24
N PHE A 97 8.54 -0.58 -12.08
CA PHE A 97 9.34 -0.51 -10.86
C PHE A 97 9.54 -1.92 -10.29
N ARG A 98 10.77 -2.25 -9.90
CA ARG A 98 11.15 -3.50 -9.22
C ARG A 98 12.09 -3.13 -8.08
N GLY A 99 11.65 -3.38 -6.86
CA GLY A 99 12.26 -2.77 -5.68
C GLY A 99 12.27 -3.63 -4.43
N ILE A 100 12.70 -2.98 -3.35
CA ILE A 100 12.77 -3.54 -2.01
C ILE A 100 12.23 -2.51 -1.02
N ASP A 101 11.49 -2.99 -0.04
CA ASP A 101 11.00 -2.20 1.08
C ASP A 101 12.08 -2.02 2.14
N ARG A 102 12.27 -0.77 2.57
CA ARG A 102 13.11 -0.43 3.71
C ARG A 102 12.27 0.10 4.87
N PRO A 103 11.85 -0.78 5.80
CA PRO A 103 11.11 -0.40 6.99
C PRO A 103 12.06 0.14 8.06
N SER A 104 11.54 0.29 9.28
CA SER A 104 12.09 0.87 10.50
C SER A 104 12.01 2.40 10.65
N LEU A 105 11.57 3.16 9.64
CA LEU A 105 11.30 4.60 9.78
C LEU A 105 9.89 4.90 10.32
N GLU A 106 8.98 3.93 10.27
CA GLU A 106 7.66 3.93 10.91
C GLU A 106 7.75 3.69 12.42
N TRP A 107 8.71 2.89 12.91
CA TRP A 107 8.87 2.61 14.35
C TRP A 107 10.08 3.26 15.03
N SER A 108 11.07 3.74 14.27
CA SER A 108 12.23 4.48 14.77
C SER A 108 12.44 5.75 13.94
N PRO A 109 12.40 6.95 14.52
CA PRO A 109 12.58 8.19 13.74
C PRO A 109 14.01 8.34 13.18
N ASN A 110 14.91 7.43 13.55
CA ASN A 110 16.25 7.33 12.99
C ASN A 110 16.41 6.18 11.99
N GLY A 111 15.42 5.32 11.73
CA GLY A 111 15.51 4.21 10.76
C GLY A 111 16.67 3.23 11.04
N GLU A 112 16.41 2.14 11.75
CA GLU A 112 17.42 1.21 12.29
C GLU A 112 18.40 0.69 11.22
N GLY A 113 19.62 1.24 11.22
CA GLY A 113 20.71 0.88 10.31
C GLY A 113 20.75 1.68 9.00
N ILE A 114 19.70 2.43 8.66
CA ILE A 114 19.62 3.18 7.39
C ILE A 114 20.77 4.19 7.30
N SER A 115 21.46 4.19 6.17
CA SER A 115 22.56 5.09 5.85
C SER A 115 22.78 5.06 4.35
N GLN A 116 23.57 5.98 3.79
CA GLN A 116 23.91 5.91 2.36
C GLN A 116 24.46 4.52 1.97
N ALA A 117 25.31 3.92 2.80
CA ALA A 117 25.85 2.58 2.54
C ALA A 117 24.82 1.43 2.61
N ASP A 118 23.70 1.63 3.32
CA ASP A 118 22.58 0.68 3.35
C ASP A 118 21.75 0.80 2.05
N ILE A 119 21.54 2.04 1.58
CA ILE A 119 20.85 2.35 0.32
C ILE A 119 21.69 1.92 -0.91
N ASP A 120 23.00 2.20 -0.91
CA ASP A 120 23.94 1.73 -1.94
C ASP A 120 23.96 0.19 -2.02
N LEU A 121 23.77 -0.49 -0.88
CA LEU A 121 23.73 -1.96 -0.79
C LEU A 121 22.41 -2.55 -1.29
N ILE A 122 21.27 -1.87 -1.07
CA ILE A 122 19.98 -2.17 -1.73
C ILE A 122 20.13 -2.00 -3.25
N ALA A 123 20.66 -0.87 -3.71
CA ALA A 123 20.91 -0.61 -5.13
C ALA A 123 21.88 -1.62 -5.76
N SER A 124 22.83 -2.18 -5.00
CA SER A 124 23.73 -3.25 -5.46
C SER A 124 23.03 -4.57 -5.79
N TRP A 125 21.76 -4.73 -5.40
CA TRP A 125 20.90 -5.84 -5.85
C TRP A 125 20.19 -5.53 -7.18
N ASN A 126 20.43 -4.35 -7.77
CA ASN A 126 19.84 -3.87 -9.04
C ASN A 126 18.34 -3.50 -8.93
N ALA A 127 17.91 -3.04 -7.75
CA ALA A 127 16.62 -2.38 -7.55
C ALA A 127 16.58 -1.02 -8.30
N ASN A 128 15.43 -0.68 -8.88
CA ASN A 128 15.20 0.65 -9.49
C ASN A 128 14.26 1.54 -8.65
N VAL A 129 13.65 1.00 -7.60
CA VAL A 129 12.83 1.73 -6.62
C VAL A 129 13.11 1.21 -5.21
N ILE A 130 12.91 2.06 -4.22
CA ILE A 130 12.86 1.70 -2.80
C ILE A 130 11.55 2.22 -2.18
N ARG A 131 10.84 1.36 -1.45
CA ARG A 131 9.66 1.76 -0.66
C ARG A 131 10.08 2.04 0.79
N VAL A 132 9.63 3.17 1.34
CA VAL A 132 10.06 3.67 2.64
C VAL A 132 8.84 3.91 3.52
N ALA A 133 8.61 2.98 4.46
CA ALA A 133 7.54 3.06 5.45
C ALA A 133 7.80 4.23 6.42
N ILE A 134 6.92 5.24 6.41
CA ILE A 134 7.02 6.44 7.26
C ILE A 134 5.78 6.64 8.13
N ASN A 135 5.91 7.49 9.15
CA ASN A 135 4.94 7.64 10.25
C ASN A 135 4.59 9.12 10.49
N GLN A 136 3.29 9.43 10.44
CA GLN A 136 2.82 10.82 10.54
C GLN A 136 3.14 11.48 11.88
N GLY A 137 3.16 10.74 12.99
CA GLY A 137 3.45 11.29 14.31
C GLY A 137 4.93 11.65 14.51
N PHE A 138 5.87 10.99 13.83
CA PHE A 138 7.26 11.48 13.81
C PHE A 138 7.40 12.77 12.99
N TRP A 139 6.55 12.95 11.96
CA TRP A 139 6.55 14.08 11.03
C TRP A 139 5.80 15.32 11.54
N LEU A 140 4.66 15.15 12.21
CA LEU A 140 3.72 16.23 12.56
C LEU A 140 4.08 16.94 13.86
N GLU A 141 4.21 18.26 13.78
CA GLU A 141 4.41 19.12 14.96
C GLU A 141 3.19 19.08 15.88
N GLY A 142 3.43 18.79 17.16
CA GLY A 142 2.39 18.60 18.17
C GLY A 142 2.08 17.14 18.50
N SER A 143 2.56 16.17 17.70
CA SER A 143 2.49 14.76 18.06
C SER A 143 3.31 14.45 19.33
N VAL A 144 2.80 13.55 20.17
CA VAL A 144 3.49 13.03 21.37
C VAL A 144 4.81 12.32 21.06
N VAL A 145 5.03 11.89 19.81
CA VAL A 145 6.30 11.30 19.34
C VAL A 145 7.07 12.18 18.34
N TYR A 146 6.66 13.44 18.14
CA TYR A 146 7.25 14.33 17.14
C TYR A 146 8.78 14.41 17.24
N ASN A 147 9.46 14.28 16.09
CA ASN A 147 10.90 14.41 15.98
C ASN A 147 11.27 15.43 14.89
N SER A 148 11.83 16.57 15.30
CA SER A 148 12.21 17.66 14.39
C SER A 148 13.34 17.32 13.40
N GLY A 149 14.06 16.21 13.61
CA GLY A 149 15.01 15.66 12.64
C GLY A 149 14.37 14.76 11.58
N TYR A 150 13.12 14.32 11.77
CA TYR A 150 12.51 13.28 10.92
C TYR A 150 12.33 13.73 9.47
N ARG A 151 11.89 14.97 9.22
CA ARG A 151 11.73 15.49 7.84
C ARG A 151 13.07 15.50 7.09
N GLN A 152 14.15 15.95 7.74
CA GLN A 152 15.52 15.87 7.20
C GLN A 152 15.98 14.42 7.00
N ARG A 153 15.61 13.51 7.90
CA ARG A 153 15.93 12.08 7.78
C ARG A 153 15.28 11.44 6.55
N ILE A 154 14.08 11.87 6.17
CA ILE A 154 13.45 11.43 4.91
C ILE A 154 14.15 12.07 3.70
N ASP A 155 14.50 13.37 3.76
CA ASP A 155 15.29 14.02 2.69
C ASP A 155 16.62 13.30 2.43
N ASP A 156 17.35 12.94 3.49
CA ASP A 156 18.61 12.20 3.41
C ASP A 156 18.43 10.87 2.65
N VAL A 157 17.37 10.12 2.99
CA VAL A 157 17.05 8.84 2.34
C VAL A 157 16.61 9.02 0.89
N VAL A 158 15.79 10.03 0.59
CA VAL A 158 15.39 10.37 -0.80
C VAL A 158 16.62 10.74 -1.63
N ALA A 159 17.52 11.57 -1.09
CA ALA A 159 18.74 11.98 -1.75
C ALA A 159 19.71 10.82 -1.99
N TRP A 160 19.90 9.92 -1.01
CA TRP A 160 20.74 8.72 -1.17
C TRP A 160 20.17 7.77 -2.22
N SER A 161 18.85 7.54 -2.21
CA SER A 161 18.19 6.62 -3.15
C SER A 161 18.28 7.12 -4.58
N LYS A 162 17.96 8.41 -4.81
CA LYS A 162 18.11 9.05 -6.12
C LYS A 162 19.57 9.06 -6.61
N ALA A 163 20.54 9.26 -5.71
CA ALA A 163 21.97 9.22 -6.04
C ALA A 163 22.47 7.80 -6.37
N ALA A 164 21.89 6.77 -5.75
CA ALA A 164 22.11 5.36 -6.08
C ALA A 164 21.33 4.90 -7.34
N GLY A 165 20.53 5.79 -7.94
CA GLY A 165 19.77 5.55 -9.17
C GLY A 165 18.29 5.22 -8.96
N MET A 166 17.85 4.96 -7.73
CA MET A 166 16.49 4.49 -7.41
C MET A 166 15.47 5.63 -7.28
N ASP A 167 14.24 5.37 -7.73
CA ASP A 167 13.04 6.14 -7.36
C ASP A 167 12.58 5.79 -5.93
N VAL A 168 11.71 6.60 -5.33
CA VAL A 168 11.33 6.44 -3.91
C VAL A 168 9.82 6.48 -3.72
N VAL A 169 9.24 5.39 -3.22
CA VAL A 169 7.87 5.40 -2.68
C VAL A 169 7.93 5.81 -1.21
N LEU A 170 7.26 6.91 -0.86
CA LEU A 170 6.99 7.30 0.53
C LEU A 170 5.60 6.78 0.90
N ASP A 171 5.55 5.91 1.91
CA ASP A 171 4.34 5.23 2.37
C ASP A 171 3.88 5.76 3.73
N LEU A 172 2.62 6.19 3.85
CA LEU A 172 2.01 6.44 5.15
C LEU A 172 1.68 5.11 5.85
N HIS A 173 2.68 4.60 6.54
CA HIS A 173 2.63 3.27 7.14
C HIS A 173 1.78 3.24 8.41
N TRP A 174 2.00 4.18 9.34
CA TRP A 174 1.33 4.25 10.64
C TRP A 174 0.71 5.63 10.92
N SER A 175 -0.52 5.62 11.46
CA SER A 175 -1.33 6.80 11.79
C SER A 175 -1.85 6.78 13.24
N ASP A 176 -2.40 7.90 13.72
CA ASP A 176 -2.70 8.17 15.15
C ASP A 176 -4.18 8.22 15.52
N LYS A 177 -5.08 7.81 14.62
CA LYS A 177 -6.54 7.88 14.78
C LYS A 177 -7.09 9.30 14.91
N GLY A 178 -6.36 10.30 14.42
CA GLY A 178 -6.75 11.72 14.49
C GLY A 178 -6.44 12.36 15.85
N ASP A 179 -5.66 11.71 16.70
CA ASP A 179 -5.29 12.17 18.04
C ASP A 179 -3.77 12.22 18.19
N LEU A 180 -3.20 13.41 18.02
CA LEU A 180 -1.77 13.67 18.17
C LEU A 180 -1.20 13.30 19.57
N SER A 181 -2.06 13.05 20.57
CA SER A 181 -1.62 12.54 21.89
C SER A 181 -1.41 11.02 21.94
N GLN A 182 -1.81 10.29 20.90
CA GLN A 182 -1.59 8.85 20.75
C GLN A 182 -0.28 8.53 20.03
N VAL A 183 0.26 7.34 20.28
CA VAL A 183 1.43 6.82 19.56
C VAL A 183 0.92 6.13 18.29
N PRO A 184 1.36 6.55 17.08
CA PRO A 184 0.91 5.97 15.82
C PRO A 184 1.18 4.46 15.71
N ALA A 185 0.32 3.78 14.96
CA ALA A 185 0.40 2.35 14.66
C ALA A 185 -0.35 2.03 13.34
N GLN A 186 -0.36 0.76 12.93
CA GLN A 186 -1.32 0.26 11.94
C GLN A 186 -2.75 0.46 12.46
N GLN A 187 -3.57 1.17 11.68
CA GLN A 187 -5.00 1.35 11.89
C GLN A 187 -5.77 0.82 10.68
N ARG A 188 -7.11 0.85 10.76
CA ARG A 188 -8.01 0.44 9.66
C ARG A 188 -7.92 1.31 8.40
N MET A 189 -7.62 2.59 8.57
CA MET A 189 -7.60 3.63 7.54
C MET A 189 -6.74 4.80 8.04
N ALA A 190 -6.38 5.70 7.13
CA ALA A 190 -5.92 7.05 7.43
C ALA A 190 -6.95 7.86 8.24
N ASP A 191 -6.49 8.94 8.86
CA ASP A 191 -7.28 9.80 9.76
C ASP A 191 -7.14 11.30 9.42
N GLU A 192 -7.78 12.17 10.20
CA GLU A 192 -7.78 13.63 9.98
C GLU A 192 -6.34 14.21 9.93
N ASN A 193 -5.44 13.73 10.79
CA ASN A 193 -4.05 14.19 10.83
C ASN A 193 -3.26 13.70 9.59
N SER A 194 -3.68 12.59 8.98
CA SER A 194 -3.10 12.11 7.72
C SER A 194 -3.24 13.12 6.57
N ARG A 195 -4.27 14.00 6.55
CA ARG A 195 -4.34 15.09 5.55
C ARG A 195 -3.29 16.17 5.80
N ALA A 196 -3.10 16.60 7.05
CA ALA A 196 -2.04 17.56 7.39
C ALA A 196 -0.63 17.00 7.09
N PHE A 197 -0.45 15.69 7.27
CA PHE A 197 0.75 14.97 6.84
C PHE A 197 0.92 15.01 5.33
N TRP A 198 -0.09 14.58 4.56
CA TRP A 198 0.02 14.50 3.09
C TRP A 198 0.19 15.86 2.43
N GLN A 199 -0.46 16.92 2.92
CA GLN A 199 -0.18 18.28 2.48
C GLN A 199 1.29 18.62 2.68
N SER A 200 1.85 18.37 3.88
CA SER A 200 3.24 18.69 4.20
C SER A 200 4.28 17.83 3.46
N VAL A 201 3.93 16.62 3.02
CA VAL A 201 4.78 15.75 2.20
C VAL A 201 4.71 16.16 0.72
N ALA A 202 3.50 16.39 0.19
CA ALA A 202 3.30 16.82 -1.19
C ALA A 202 3.88 18.23 -1.45
N GLU A 203 3.69 19.19 -0.54
CA GLU A 203 4.33 20.51 -0.61
C GLU A 203 5.88 20.45 -0.65
N ARG A 204 6.47 19.37 -0.12
CA ARG A 204 7.92 19.16 -0.04
C ARG A 204 8.52 18.51 -1.29
N TYR A 205 7.80 17.58 -1.93
CA TYR A 205 8.32 16.73 -3.00
C TYR A 205 7.59 16.86 -4.36
N LYS A 206 6.65 17.80 -4.50
CA LYS A 206 5.93 18.05 -5.78
C LYS A 206 6.82 18.39 -6.98
N ASP A 207 7.93 19.07 -6.75
CA ASP A 207 8.90 19.42 -7.79
C ASP A 207 9.89 18.27 -8.07
N ASP A 208 9.69 17.09 -7.46
CA ASP A 208 10.52 15.89 -7.61
C ASP A 208 9.66 14.66 -7.96
N GLY A 209 9.40 14.47 -9.25
CA GLY A 209 8.58 13.38 -9.76
C GLY A 209 9.18 11.97 -9.63
N ARG A 210 10.42 11.87 -9.13
CA ARG A 210 11.07 10.59 -8.74
C ARG A 210 10.67 10.16 -7.33
N VAL A 211 9.93 11.00 -6.60
CA VAL A 211 9.21 10.65 -5.36
C VAL A 211 7.77 10.29 -5.72
N ILE A 212 7.29 9.20 -5.12
CA ILE A 212 5.99 8.57 -5.34
C ILE A 212 5.26 8.50 -3.99
N PHE A 213 3.94 8.72 -3.97
CA PHE A 213 3.17 8.84 -2.72
C PHE A 213 2.17 7.70 -2.54
N GLU A 214 2.33 6.86 -1.54
CA GLU A 214 1.39 5.77 -1.21
C GLU A 214 0.51 6.15 -0.02
N LEU A 215 -0.76 6.46 -0.30
CA LEU A 215 -1.61 7.27 0.57
C LEU A 215 -1.89 6.66 1.95
N TYR A 216 -1.99 5.33 2.02
CA TYR A 216 -2.08 4.56 3.26
C TYR A 216 -1.73 3.09 3.01
N ASN A 217 -0.77 2.57 3.79
CA ASN A 217 -0.19 1.24 3.66
C ASN A 217 -1.20 0.07 3.56
N GLU A 218 -2.01 -0.16 4.60
CA GLU A 218 -2.88 -1.35 4.67
C GLU A 218 -4.30 -0.99 5.14
N PRO A 219 -5.21 -0.55 4.26
CA PRO A 219 -6.61 -0.38 4.59
C PRO A 219 -7.28 -1.73 4.91
N HIS A 220 -8.05 -1.78 6.01
CA HIS A 220 -8.72 -3.00 6.47
C HIS A 220 -9.99 -2.74 7.30
N ASP A 221 -10.88 -3.73 7.36
CA ASP A 221 -12.06 -3.78 8.24
C ASP A 221 -13.02 -2.57 8.20
N VAL A 222 -13.06 -1.84 7.08
CA VAL A 222 -14.08 -0.81 6.77
C VAL A 222 -14.90 -1.22 5.53
N ALA A 223 -16.04 -0.55 5.28
CA ALA A 223 -16.79 -0.73 4.04
C ALA A 223 -16.16 0.07 2.89
N TRP A 224 -16.29 -0.40 1.66
CA TRP A 224 -15.74 0.27 0.45
C TRP A 224 -16.21 1.73 0.28
N PHE A 225 -17.41 2.10 0.75
CA PHE A 225 -17.86 3.50 0.74
C PHE A 225 -17.08 4.38 1.74
N VAL A 226 -16.64 3.83 2.88
CA VAL A 226 -15.79 4.51 3.88
C VAL A 226 -14.35 4.58 3.36
N TRP A 227 -13.86 3.53 2.71
CA TRP A 227 -12.56 3.53 2.04
C TRP A 227 -12.43 4.67 1.02
N LEU A 228 -13.49 4.95 0.25
CA LEU A 228 -13.49 6.04 -0.74
C LEU A 228 -13.72 7.43 -0.11
N ASN A 229 -14.76 7.57 0.73
CA ASN A 229 -15.30 8.88 1.16
C ASN A 229 -14.95 9.28 2.61
N GLY A 230 -14.44 8.35 3.43
CA GLY A 230 -14.27 8.52 4.86
C GLY A 230 -15.54 8.23 5.67
N GLY A 231 -15.47 8.50 6.98
CA GLY A 231 -16.52 8.22 7.97
C GLY A 231 -16.09 7.20 9.03
N ASP A 232 -17.02 6.72 9.86
CA ASP A 232 -16.72 5.83 10.99
C ASP A 232 -15.91 4.59 10.57
N SER A 233 -14.69 4.48 11.12
CA SER A 233 -13.81 3.33 10.96
C SER A 233 -14.35 2.05 11.61
N GLY A 234 -15.35 2.16 12.49
CA GLY A 234 -15.83 1.11 13.36
C GLY A 234 -14.83 0.70 14.46
N ASP A 235 -13.79 1.50 14.71
CA ASP A 235 -12.78 1.30 15.76
C ASP A 235 -12.44 2.63 16.47
N GLY A 236 -13.47 3.46 16.69
CA GLY A 236 -13.42 4.62 17.59
C GLY A 236 -12.82 5.91 17.02
N PHE A 237 -12.68 6.02 15.70
CA PHE A 237 -12.25 7.25 15.01
C PHE A 237 -12.92 7.41 13.64
N GLU A 238 -13.00 8.65 13.15
CA GLU A 238 -13.42 8.97 11.79
C GLU A 238 -12.25 8.74 10.83
N ALA A 239 -12.43 7.87 9.84
CA ALA A 239 -11.47 7.64 8.77
C ALA A 239 -11.54 8.73 7.70
N VAL A 240 -10.40 9.03 7.09
CA VAL A 240 -10.33 9.84 5.86
C VAL A 240 -10.24 8.91 4.66
N GLY A 241 -11.15 9.06 3.70
CA GLY A 241 -11.20 8.24 2.50
C GLY A 241 -10.13 8.59 1.47
N MET A 242 -9.81 7.63 0.61
CA MET A 242 -8.75 7.72 -0.39
C MET A 242 -8.91 8.90 -1.35
N GLN A 243 -10.15 9.29 -1.70
CA GLN A 243 -10.37 10.49 -2.52
C GLN A 243 -9.86 11.74 -1.80
N ALA A 244 -10.21 11.94 -0.53
CA ALA A 244 -9.79 13.12 0.22
C ALA A 244 -8.27 13.16 0.49
N LEU A 245 -7.60 12.01 0.56
CA LEU A 245 -6.13 11.93 0.62
C LEU A 245 -5.50 12.29 -0.74
N TYR A 246 -6.04 11.75 -1.84
CA TYR A 246 -5.61 12.07 -3.20
C TYR A 246 -5.80 13.57 -3.51
N ASP A 247 -6.97 14.13 -3.21
CA ASP A 247 -7.30 15.54 -3.38
C ASP A 247 -6.32 16.42 -2.60
N THR A 248 -5.96 16.04 -1.36
CA THR A 248 -4.96 16.76 -0.55
C THR A 248 -3.58 16.83 -1.21
N VAL A 249 -3.15 15.76 -1.90
CA VAL A 249 -1.89 15.73 -2.66
C VAL A 249 -1.98 16.66 -3.88
N ARG A 250 -3.11 16.67 -4.60
CA ARG A 250 -3.30 17.53 -5.78
C ARG A 250 -3.48 19.00 -5.42
N ASP A 251 -4.17 19.33 -4.32
CA ASP A 251 -4.34 20.70 -3.81
C ASP A 251 -3.01 21.33 -3.34
N ALA A 252 -2.05 20.52 -2.88
CA ALA A 252 -0.68 20.98 -2.63
C ALA A 252 0.08 21.37 -3.92
N GLY A 253 -0.47 21.04 -5.10
CA GLY A 253 0.13 21.24 -6.41
C GLY A 253 1.15 20.18 -6.80
N ALA A 254 0.93 18.92 -6.40
CA ALA A 254 1.82 17.80 -6.69
C ALA A 254 1.26 16.89 -7.80
N ASP A 255 2.02 16.72 -8.88
CA ASP A 255 1.65 15.93 -10.07
C ASP A 255 2.21 14.48 -10.04
N ASN A 256 2.90 14.10 -8.96
CA ASN A 256 3.54 12.80 -8.75
C ASN A 256 2.59 11.60 -8.93
N LEU A 257 3.14 10.40 -9.12
CA LEU A 257 2.35 9.17 -9.00
C LEU A 257 1.78 9.03 -7.58
N VAL A 258 0.51 8.63 -7.50
CA VAL A 258 -0.20 8.37 -6.25
C VAL A 258 -0.66 6.92 -6.23
N LEU A 259 -0.25 6.20 -5.19
CA LEU A 259 -0.46 4.77 -4.99
C LEU A 259 -1.58 4.55 -3.96
N ILE A 260 -2.55 3.70 -4.31
CA ILE A 260 -3.79 3.54 -3.56
C ILE A 260 -4.08 2.04 -3.33
N GLY A 261 -3.91 1.60 -2.08
CA GLY A 261 -4.17 0.22 -1.66
C GLY A 261 -5.65 -0.09 -1.45
N GLY A 262 -6.03 -1.33 -1.77
CA GLY A 262 -7.38 -1.85 -1.58
C GLY A 262 -7.74 -2.17 -0.12
N LEU A 263 -8.77 -3.00 0.10
CA LEU A 263 -9.14 -3.51 1.43
C LEU A 263 -8.42 -4.84 1.77
N ASN A 264 -8.81 -5.49 2.87
CA ASN A 264 -8.23 -6.76 3.33
C ASN A 264 -6.70 -6.69 3.54
N TYR A 265 -6.25 -5.60 4.17
CA TYR A 265 -4.83 -5.24 4.29
C TYR A 265 -4.23 -5.08 2.90
N ALA A 266 -4.66 -4.01 2.22
CA ALA A 266 -4.28 -3.58 0.87
C ALA A 266 -4.22 -4.69 -0.20
N TYR A 267 -5.03 -5.74 -0.14
CA TYR A 267 -4.97 -6.88 -1.07
C TYR A 267 -6.18 -7.02 -1.99
N ASP A 268 -7.36 -6.68 -1.48
CA ASP A 268 -8.63 -6.79 -2.21
C ASP A 268 -8.86 -5.50 -3.01
N LEU A 269 -8.82 -5.58 -4.34
CA LEU A 269 -9.20 -4.49 -5.25
C LEU A 269 -10.57 -4.73 -5.92
N SER A 270 -11.31 -5.78 -5.55
CA SER A 270 -12.59 -6.17 -6.17
C SER A 270 -13.68 -5.08 -6.09
N GLY A 271 -13.61 -4.20 -5.09
CA GLY A 271 -14.52 -3.06 -4.96
C GLY A 271 -14.16 -1.83 -5.80
N VAL A 272 -12.90 -1.69 -6.24
CA VAL A 272 -12.41 -0.51 -6.98
C VAL A 272 -13.25 -0.16 -8.21
N PRO A 273 -13.70 -1.11 -9.07
CA PRO A 273 -14.54 -0.77 -10.23
C PRO A 273 -15.84 -0.03 -9.92
N ASN A 274 -16.34 -0.09 -8.68
CA ASN A 274 -17.54 0.63 -8.22
C ASN A 274 -17.22 1.78 -7.23
N HIS A 275 -15.95 1.98 -6.89
CA HIS A 275 -15.46 2.94 -5.90
C HIS A 275 -14.14 3.56 -6.37
N ARG A 276 -14.04 3.97 -7.64
CA ARG A 276 -12.80 4.55 -8.17
C ARG A 276 -12.49 5.87 -7.49
N VAL A 277 -11.19 6.11 -7.25
CA VAL A 277 -10.69 7.45 -6.95
C VAL A 277 -10.57 8.18 -8.29
N GLU A 278 -11.22 9.34 -8.40
CA GLU A 278 -11.28 10.14 -9.61
C GLU A 278 -10.06 11.06 -9.68
N GLY A 279 -9.32 11.01 -10.79
CA GLY A 279 -8.06 11.72 -10.94
C GLY A 279 -7.17 11.26 -12.09
N TYR A 280 -5.87 11.51 -11.96
CA TYR A 280 -4.81 11.15 -12.91
C TYR A 280 -3.56 10.71 -12.14
N ASN A 281 -2.64 10.02 -12.82
CA ASN A 281 -1.41 9.46 -12.23
C ASN A 281 -1.68 8.59 -10.98
N ILE A 282 -2.80 7.85 -10.99
CA ILE A 282 -3.20 6.89 -9.95
C ILE A 282 -2.70 5.49 -10.34
N VAL A 283 -2.12 4.79 -9.37
CA VAL A 283 -1.70 3.38 -9.46
C VAL A 283 -2.34 2.63 -8.30
N TYR A 284 -2.93 1.47 -8.55
CA TYR A 284 -3.53 0.67 -7.48
C TYR A 284 -2.50 -0.30 -6.89
N THR A 285 -2.58 -0.58 -5.59
CA THR A 285 -1.64 -1.50 -4.93
C THR A 285 -2.31 -2.75 -4.37
N SER A 286 -1.55 -3.85 -4.38
CA SER A 286 -1.95 -5.12 -3.76
C SER A 286 -0.84 -5.64 -2.84
N HIS A 287 -1.19 -6.12 -1.63
CA HIS A 287 -0.30 -6.73 -0.64
C HIS A 287 -0.55 -8.26 -0.49
N PRO A 288 -0.17 -9.07 -1.49
CA PRO A 288 -0.20 -10.53 -1.46
C PRO A 288 0.91 -11.11 -0.56
N TYR A 289 0.50 -11.67 0.58
CA TYR A 289 1.35 -12.45 1.48
C TYR A 289 0.92 -13.93 1.50
N ASP A 290 1.79 -14.83 1.95
CA ASP A 290 1.64 -16.29 1.92
C ASP A 290 0.48 -16.91 2.73
N PHE A 291 -0.43 -16.08 3.26
CA PHE A 291 -1.61 -16.47 4.01
C PHE A 291 -2.61 -17.30 3.18
N GLY A 292 -3.32 -18.21 3.83
CA GLY A 292 -4.19 -19.20 3.17
C GLY A 292 -5.38 -18.62 2.39
N ASN A 293 -5.71 -17.35 2.56
CA ASN A 293 -6.74 -16.61 1.81
C ASN A 293 -6.15 -15.61 0.78
N LYS A 294 -4.83 -15.58 0.58
CA LYS A 294 -4.13 -14.70 -0.37
C LYS A 294 -3.30 -15.51 -1.41
N GLN A 295 -3.78 -16.70 -1.78
CA GLN A 295 -3.02 -17.71 -2.54
C GLN A 295 -3.02 -17.47 -4.07
N PRO A 296 -2.05 -18.02 -4.85
CA PRO A 296 -1.95 -17.78 -6.30
C PRO A 296 -3.22 -18.05 -7.12
N GLY A 297 -4.05 -19.00 -6.68
CA GLY A 297 -5.32 -19.33 -7.33
C GLY A 297 -6.46 -18.32 -7.13
N THR A 298 -6.27 -17.28 -6.30
CA THR A 298 -7.27 -16.22 -6.08
C THR A 298 -6.83 -14.84 -6.58
N TRP A 299 -5.53 -14.64 -6.83
CA TRP A 299 -4.95 -13.34 -7.26
C TRP A 299 -5.71 -12.67 -8.40
N ASP A 300 -5.96 -13.39 -9.51
CA ASP A 300 -6.69 -12.84 -10.66
C ASP A 300 -8.10 -12.35 -10.29
N ALA A 301 -8.77 -12.97 -9.31
CA ALA A 301 -10.14 -12.63 -8.91
C ALA A 301 -10.18 -11.50 -7.85
N ASP A 302 -9.22 -11.49 -6.92
CA ASP A 302 -9.21 -10.57 -5.78
C ASP A 302 -8.59 -9.20 -6.14
N TRP A 303 -7.63 -9.16 -7.07
CA TRP A 303 -6.96 -7.91 -7.48
C TRP A 303 -6.44 -7.89 -8.92
N GLY A 304 -5.95 -9.01 -9.43
CA GLY A 304 -5.22 -9.11 -10.68
C GLY A 304 -6.00 -8.71 -11.94
N PHE A 305 -7.33 -8.91 -11.94
CA PHE A 305 -8.21 -8.47 -13.03
C PHE A 305 -8.10 -6.97 -13.34
N LEU A 306 -7.74 -6.14 -12.35
CA LEU A 306 -7.68 -4.68 -12.51
C LEU A 306 -6.53 -4.26 -13.44
N ALA A 307 -5.53 -5.12 -13.64
CA ALA A 307 -4.42 -4.91 -14.56
C ALA A 307 -4.83 -4.80 -16.05
N GLU A 308 -6.07 -5.13 -16.40
CA GLU A 308 -6.62 -4.90 -17.74
C GLU A 308 -7.02 -3.42 -17.97
N THR A 309 -7.26 -2.65 -16.90
CA THR A 309 -7.71 -1.25 -16.99
C THR A 309 -6.75 -0.24 -16.34
N ASP A 310 -6.03 -0.62 -15.29
CA ASP A 310 -5.22 0.27 -14.45
C ASP A 310 -3.83 -0.34 -14.19
N PRO A 311 -2.77 0.48 -14.00
CA PRO A 311 -1.50 -0.04 -13.56
C PRO A 311 -1.60 -0.53 -12.11
N ILE A 312 -0.98 -1.70 -11.84
CA ILE A 312 -0.80 -2.23 -10.48
C ILE A 312 0.67 -2.15 -10.07
N PHE A 313 0.90 -1.72 -8.83
CA PHE A 313 2.17 -1.83 -8.13
C PHE A 313 1.96 -2.70 -6.89
N VAL A 314 2.51 -3.91 -6.89
CA VAL A 314 2.51 -4.82 -5.73
C VAL A 314 3.53 -4.31 -4.70
N THR A 315 3.11 -3.41 -3.83
CA THR A 315 3.99 -2.62 -2.94
C THR A 315 4.51 -3.39 -1.74
N GLU A 316 3.84 -4.47 -1.31
CA GLU A 316 4.40 -5.42 -0.35
C GLU A 316 4.14 -6.86 -0.76
N PHE A 317 5.14 -7.72 -0.56
CA PHE A 317 4.98 -9.16 -0.52
C PHE A 317 6.15 -9.84 0.19
N GLY A 318 5.92 -11.06 0.67
CA GLY A 318 6.95 -11.88 1.31
C GLY A 318 6.42 -13.25 1.73
N SER A 319 7.21 -13.96 2.56
CA SER A 319 6.79 -15.22 3.21
C SER A 319 7.11 -15.17 4.71
N PHE A 320 6.19 -15.71 5.51
CA PHE A 320 6.30 -15.87 6.97
C PHE A 320 6.70 -17.31 7.38
N ASP A 321 6.80 -18.24 6.42
CA ASP A 321 7.29 -19.62 6.61
C ASP A 321 8.73 -19.86 6.12
N CYS A 322 9.41 -18.83 5.60
CA CYS A 322 10.71 -18.89 4.91
C CYS A 322 10.73 -19.76 3.63
N ASN A 323 9.57 -20.07 3.04
CA ASN A 323 9.46 -20.75 1.75
C ASN A 323 9.44 -19.73 0.59
N PRO A 324 10.52 -19.60 -0.20
CA PRO A 324 10.61 -18.60 -1.26
C PRO A 324 9.65 -18.85 -2.44
N SER A 325 8.99 -20.02 -2.48
CA SER A 325 8.11 -20.43 -3.59
C SER A 325 6.92 -19.50 -3.78
N TYR A 326 6.38 -18.90 -2.72
CA TYR A 326 5.27 -17.95 -2.83
C TYR A 326 5.72 -16.67 -3.55
N SER A 327 6.82 -16.08 -3.09
CA SER A 327 7.41 -14.86 -3.66
C SER A 327 7.91 -15.05 -5.09
N GLN A 328 8.47 -16.23 -5.45
CA GLN A 328 8.80 -16.54 -6.84
C GLN A 328 7.57 -16.53 -7.75
N GLN A 329 6.49 -17.25 -7.37
CA GLN A 329 5.26 -17.30 -8.17
C GLN A 329 4.64 -15.92 -8.38
N LEU A 330 4.76 -15.03 -7.39
CA LEU A 330 4.24 -13.67 -7.46
C LEU A 330 5.07 -12.76 -8.37
N ILE A 331 6.40 -12.84 -8.29
CA ILE A 331 7.29 -12.15 -9.22
C ILE A 331 7.03 -12.65 -10.66
N ASP A 332 6.94 -13.97 -10.87
CA ASP A 332 6.63 -14.56 -12.18
C ASP A 332 5.29 -14.05 -12.73
N TYR A 333 4.27 -13.93 -11.86
CA TYR A 333 2.95 -13.39 -12.17
C TYR A 333 2.99 -11.90 -12.56
N ALA A 334 3.76 -11.10 -11.80
CA ALA A 334 3.94 -9.66 -12.02
C ALA A 334 4.72 -9.39 -13.33
N GLU A 335 5.86 -10.05 -13.54
CA GLU A 335 6.66 -9.91 -14.77
C GLU A 335 5.85 -10.31 -16.02
N GLN A 336 5.10 -11.41 -15.95
CA GLN A 336 4.27 -11.88 -17.07
C GLN A 336 3.18 -10.88 -17.48
N ARG A 337 2.74 -10.02 -16.56
CA ARG A 337 1.73 -8.97 -16.78
C ARG A 337 2.33 -7.56 -16.92
N GLY A 338 3.63 -7.39 -16.66
CA GLY A 338 4.32 -6.09 -16.65
C GLY A 338 3.94 -5.20 -15.45
N LEU A 339 3.58 -5.80 -14.31
CA LEU A 339 3.22 -5.06 -13.10
C LEU A 339 4.47 -4.63 -12.33
N SER A 340 4.38 -3.50 -11.65
CA SER A 340 5.46 -3.06 -10.75
C SER A 340 5.39 -3.82 -9.42
N TRP A 341 6.51 -3.98 -8.72
CA TRP A 341 6.57 -4.67 -7.44
C TRP A 341 7.70 -4.20 -6.52
N SER A 342 7.49 -4.29 -5.20
CA SER A 342 8.50 -4.09 -4.16
C SER A 342 8.38 -5.17 -3.10
N ALA A 343 9.51 -5.74 -2.70
CA ALA A 343 9.56 -6.90 -1.81
C ALA A 343 9.80 -6.50 -0.36
N TRP A 344 8.95 -7.01 0.55
CA TRP A 344 9.13 -6.86 1.98
C TRP A 344 10.05 -7.95 2.54
N ALA A 345 11.11 -7.63 3.27
CA ALA A 345 11.77 -6.34 3.42
C ALA A 345 13.28 -6.48 3.67
N TRP A 346 14.00 -5.37 3.45
CA TRP A 346 15.40 -5.18 3.84
C TRP A 346 15.57 -4.99 5.35
N PHE A 347 15.34 -6.06 6.11
CA PHE A 347 15.56 -6.08 7.56
C PHE A 347 15.82 -7.50 8.07
N PRO A 348 16.78 -7.72 9.00
CA PRO A 348 17.12 -9.04 9.52
C PRO A 348 16.12 -9.57 10.56
N GLY A 349 14.92 -9.90 10.11
CA GLY A 349 13.79 -10.35 10.94
C GLY A 349 13.62 -11.88 11.08
N GLY A 350 14.34 -12.69 10.31
CA GLY A 350 14.17 -14.14 10.25
C GLY A 350 12.93 -14.57 9.45
N CYS A 351 12.15 -15.54 9.95
CA CYS A 351 10.90 -15.99 9.28
C CYS A 351 9.63 -15.37 9.89
N GLY A 352 9.64 -14.97 11.16
CA GLY A 352 8.47 -14.36 11.84
C GLY A 352 8.17 -12.92 11.40
N PHE A 353 8.96 -12.42 10.47
CA PHE A 353 8.94 -11.15 9.78
C PHE A 353 9.48 -11.48 8.38
N PRO A 354 8.91 -11.02 7.26
CA PRO A 354 9.38 -11.42 5.94
C PRO A 354 10.73 -10.76 5.66
N ALA A 355 11.83 -11.48 5.94
CA ALA A 355 13.18 -10.93 5.82
C ALA A 355 13.80 -11.31 4.48
N LEU A 356 14.33 -10.32 3.74
CA LEU A 356 15.18 -10.55 2.56
C LEU A 356 16.66 -10.71 2.93
N ILE A 357 17.06 -10.25 4.11
CA ILE A 357 18.46 -10.28 4.58
C ILE A 357 18.56 -10.98 5.94
N GLU A 358 19.65 -11.70 6.16
CA GLU A 358 19.97 -12.34 7.45
C GLU A 358 20.74 -11.38 8.38
N ASP A 359 21.39 -10.36 7.81
CA ASP A 359 22.19 -9.36 8.52
C ASP A 359 22.24 -8.01 7.78
N LEU A 360 22.65 -6.94 8.48
CA LEU A 360 22.84 -5.59 7.92
C LEU A 360 24.08 -5.44 7.03
N SER A 361 24.71 -6.55 6.60
CA SER A 361 25.69 -6.56 5.51
C SER A 361 25.13 -7.17 4.22
N GLY A 362 23.81 -7.42 4.17
CA GLY A 362 23.10 -7.78 2.95
C GLY A 362 23.27 -9.24 2.54
N THR A 363 23.61 -10.14 3.48
CA THR A 363 23.53 -11.60 3.28
C THR A 363 22.08 -11.97 2.96
N PRO A 364 21.75 -12.49 1.77
CA PRO A 364 20.36 -12.77 1.39
C PRO A 364 19.80 -13.98 2.15
N SER A 365 18.53 -13.88 2.56
CA SER A 365 17.74 -15.01 3.01
C SER A 365 17.33 -15.91 1.83
N ALA A 366 16.59 -17.00 2.08
CA ALA A 366 16.02 -17.82 1.01
C ALA A 366 15.10 -17.02 0.07
N THR A 367 14.23 -16.17 0.64
CA THR A 367 13.33 -15.27 -0.11
C THR A 367 14.11 -14.11 -0.74
N GLY A 368 15.08 -13.54 -0.01
CA GLY A 368 15.97 -12.51 -0.53
C GLY A 368 16.77 -12.95 -1.75
N GLN A 369 17.22 -14.20 -1.79
CA GLN A 369 17.95 -14.73 -2.94
C GLN A 369 17.06 -14.84 -4.19
N ILE A 370 15.75 -15.07 -4.06
CA ILE A 370 14.81 -14.99 -5.19
C ILE A 370 14.66 -13.54 -5.66
N VAL A 371 14.37 -12.61 -4.74
CA VAL A 371 14.24 -11.18 -5.07
C VAL A 371 15.50 -10.65 -5.76
N LYS A 372 16.68 -10.95 -5.22
CA LYS A 372 17.98 -10.59 -5.82
C LYS A 372 18.20 -11.18 -7.22
N THR A 373 17.67 -12.37 -7.48
CA THR A 373 17.78 -13.01 -8.80
C THR A 373 16.85 -12.33 -9.81
N ALA A 374 15.65 -11.92 -9.39
CA ALA A 374 14.70 -11.19 -10.23
C ALA A 374 15.18 -9.77 -10.55
N LEU A 375 15.65 -9.02 -9.56
CA LEU A 375 16.22 -7.68 -9.75
C LEU A 375 17.46 -7.70 -10.67
N GLY A 376 18.21 -8.80 -10.70
CA GLY A 376 19.33 -9.02 -11.63
C GLY A 376 18.93 -9.06 -13.12
N ALA A 377 17.66 -8.85 -13.47
CA ALA A 377 17.15 -8.71 -14.84
C ALA A 377 16.78 -7.27 -15.26
N ASN A 378 16.87 -6.28 -14.35
CA ASN A 378 16.76 -4.84 -14.66
C ASN A 378 17.95 -4.33 -15.51
#